data_AF-A0A0H4P6W6-F1
#
_entry.id   AF-A0A0H4P6W6-F1
#
_cell.length_a   1.000
_cell.length_b   1.000
_cell.length_c   1.000
_cell.angle_alpha   90.00
_cell.angle_beta   90.00
_cell.angle_gamma   90.00
#
_symmetry.space_group_name_H-M   'P 1'
#
loop_
_entity.id
_entity.type
_entity.pdbx_description
1 polymer ?
#
loop_
_entity_poly.entity_id
_entity_poly.type
_entity_poly.pdbx_seq_one_letter_code
_entity_poly.pdbx_strand_id
1 'polypeptide(L)'
;MFYNNVSYNNNSGYTLGKTTTTVNNIEFSNKVPSYRSGLHHHNSWNLSDYTVSASDFVSLDPSSPDFLRLKAGSGLVNVGSDIGFPFNGTAPDLGVYEQY
;
A
#
# COMPACT_ATOMS: atom_id res chain seq x y z
N MET A 1 14.15 3.99 3.35
CA MET A 1 13.13 4.16 2.31
C MET A 1 12.16 2.99 2.38
N PHE A 2 10.87 3.20 2.15
CA PHE A 2 9.89 2.11 2.04
C PHE A 2 9.10 2.29 0.75
N TYR A 3 9.22 1.33 -0.16
CA TYR A 3 8.55 1.34 -1.46
C TYR A 3 7.74 0.06 -1.62
N ASN A 4 6.50 0.17 -2.12
CA ASN A 4 5.69 -0.99 -2.48
C ASN A 4 5.54 -2.03 -1.35
N ASN A 5 5.17 -1.57 -0.15
CA ASN A 5 4.92 -2.43 1.01
C ASN A 5 3.45 -2.38 1.43
N VAL A 6 3.02 -3.40 2.19
CA VAL A 6 1.73 -3.41 2.87
C VAL A 6 1.96 -3.56 4.37
N SER A 7 1.43 -2.63 5.16
CA SER A 7 1.33 -2.74 6.61
C SER A 7 -0.10 -3.09 6.98
N TYR A 8 -0.30 -4.35 7.34
CA TYR A 8 -1.62 -4.92 7.62
C TYR A 8 -1.69 -5.53 9.01
N ASN A 9 -2.74 -5.18 9.77
CA ASN A 9 -3.10 -5.77 11.06
C ASN A 9 -1.96 -5.81 12.09
N ASN A 10 -1.08 -4.80 12.06
CA ASN A 10 0.00 -4.65 13.02
C ASN A 10 -0.47 -3.90 14.27
N ASN A 11 0.27 -4.05 15.37
CA ASN A 11 0.06 -3.22 16.56
C ASN A 11 0.28 -1.73 16.26
N SER A 12 1.21 -1.42 15.37
CA SER A 12 1.47 -0.08 14.84
C SER A 12 1.80 -0.18 13.36
N GLY A 13 1.39 0.83 12.60
CA GLY A 13 1.86 1.04 11.23
C GLY A 13 3.33 1.42 11.17
N TYR A 14 3.74 1.99 10.04
CA TYR A 14 5.11 2.42 9.81
C TYR A 14 5.56 3.47 10.85
N THR A 15 6.81 3.37 11.31
CA THR A 15 7.47 4.43 12.09
C THR A 15 8.46 5.14 11.19
N LEU A 16 8.05 6.26 10.60
CA LEU A 16 8.79 6.98 9.57
C LEU A 16 9.42 8.25 10.15
N GLY A 17 10.73 8.20 10.39
CA GLY A 17 11.52 9.35 10.83
C GLY A 17 11.68 10.40 9.73
N LYS A 18 12.13 11.61 10.11
CA LYS A 18 12.21 12.79 9.23
C LYS A 18 12.97 12.59 7.91
N THR A 19 13.94 11.68 7.88
CA THR A 19 14.76 11.39 6.69
C THR A 19 14.22 10.24 5.83
N THR A 20 13.06 9.68 6.18
CA THR A 20 12.50 8.53 5.46
C THR A 20 11.61 8.98 4.32
N THR A 21 11.84 8.48 3.11
CA THR A 21 10.89 8.57 1.99
C THR A 21 10.04 7.30 1.89
N THR A 22 8.74 7.49 1.69
CA THR A 22 7.78 6.40 1.46
C THR A 22 6.89 6.65 0.26
N VAL A 23 6.83 5.66 -0.63
CA VAL A 23 6.09 5.72 -1.90
C VAL A 23 5.41 4.38 -2.17
N ASN A 24 4.21 4.41 -2.74
CA ASN A 24 3.46 3.21 -3.15
C ASN A 24 3.13 2.21 -2.02
N ASN A 25 3.03 2.65 -0.76
CA ASN A 25 2.72 1.74 0.35
C ASN A 25 1.22 1.73 0.68
N ILE A 26 0.74 0.58 1.17
CA ILE A 26 -0.60 0.42 1.73
C ILE A 26 -0.51 0.32 3.25
N GLU A 27 -1.35 1.05 3.96
CA GLU A 27 -1.69 0.82 5.36
C GLU A 27 -3.15 0.41 5.49
N PHE A 28 -3.41 -0.70 6.18
CA PHE A 28 -4.77 -1.18 6.44
C PHE A 28 -4.89 -1.92 7.78
N SER A 29 -5.95 -1.64 8.54
CA SER A 29 -6.33 -2.37 9.76
C SER A 29 -5.27 -2.42 10.89
N ASN A 30 -4.29 -1.52 10.91
CA ASN A 30 -3.37 -1.40 12.04
C ASN A 30 -4.09 -0.82 13.26
N LYS A 31 -3.74 -1.27 14.47
CA LYS A 31 -4.32 -0.72 15.72
C LYS A 31 -3.97 0.75 15.93
N VAL A 32 -2.73 1.11 15.60
CA VAL A 32 -2.23 2.49 15.61
C VAL A 32 -1.77 2.83 14.20
N PRO A 33 -2.26 3.95 13.60
CA PRO A 33 -1.80 4.39 12.29
C PRO A 33 -0.30 4.69 12.26
N SER A 34 0.26 4.73 11.07
CA SER A 34 1.68 5.04 10.88
C SER A 34 2.04 6.44 11.40
N TYR A 35 3.18 6.55 12.08
CA TYR A 35 3.81 7.83 12.39
C TYR A 35 4.60 8.32 11.17
N ARG A 36 4.25 9.49 10.66
CA ARG A 36 4.71 9.99 9.35
C ARG A 36 5.35 11.37 9.51
N SER A 37 6.68 11.42 9.68
CA SER A 37 7.42 12.69 9.83
C SER A 37 8.40 13.01 8.69
N GLY A 38 8.61 12.06 7.78
CA GLY A 38 9.44 12.21 6.59
C GLY A 38 8.65 12.53 5.32
N LEU A 39 9.28 12.39 4.16
CA LEU A 39 8.63 12.58 2.86
C LEU A 39 7.73 11.37 2.53
N HIS A 40 6.48 11.63 2.16
CA HIS A 40 5.57 10.58 1.76
C HIS A 40 4.64 11.05 0.64
N HIS A 41 4.50 10.25 -0.43
CA HIS A 41 3.58 10.52 -1.52
C HIS A 41 3.08 9.21 -2.13
N HIS A 42 1.90 9.23 -2.76
CA HIS A 42 1.32 8.05 -3.43
C HIS A 42 1.29 6.81 -2.53
N ASN A 43 1.05 6.98 -1.23
CA ASN A 43 0.69 5.88 -0.34
C ASN A 43 -0.83 5.85 -0.18
N SER A 44 -1.39 4.77 0.37
CA SER A 44 -2.84 4.65 0.52
C SER A 44 -3.46 5.79 1.33
N TRP A 45 -2.71 6.36 2.28
CA TRP A 45 -3.14 7.51 3.08
C TRP A 45 -2.97 8.87 2.40
N ASN A 46 -2.49 8.90 1.16
CA ASN A 46 -2.40 10.10 0.34
C ASN A 46 -3.52 10.18 -0.71
N LEU A 47 -4.36 9.15 -0.81
CA LEU A 47 -5.53 9.16 -1.69
C LEU A 47 -6.65 9.97 -1.04
N SER A 48 -7.11 11.05 -1.70
CA SER A 48 -8.18 11.92 -1.18
C SER A 48 -9.56 11.28 -1.27
N ASP A 49 -9.81 10.50 -2.31
CA ASP A 49 -11.14 10.03 -2.69
C ASP A 49 -11.28 8.50 -2.55
N TYR A 50 -10.33 7.86 -1.86
CA TYR A 50 -10.31 6.42 -1.66
C TYR A 50 -9.92 6.06 -0.23
N THR A 51 -10.68 5.16 0.38
CA THR A 51 -10.36 4.59 1.70
C THR A 51 -10.14 3.09 1.54
N VAL A 52 -8.98 2.61 1.99
CA VAL A 52 -8.66 1.17 1.94
C VAL A 52 -9.69 0.38 2.74
N SER A 53 -10.12 -0.73 2.18
CA SER A 53 -11.12 -1.62 2.76
C SER A 53 -10.74 -3.08 2.53
N ALA A 54 -11.40 -3.99 3.26
CA ALA A 54 -11.17 -5.42 3.08
C ALA A 54 -11.54 -5.92 1.67
N SER A 55 -12.44 -5.23 0.96
CA SER A 55 -12.83 -5.58 -0.41
C SER A 55 -11.75 -5.30 -1.45
N ASP A 56 -10.71 -4.56 -1.09
CA ASP A 56 -9.57 -4.27 -1.97
C ASP A 56 -8.67 -5.48 -2.16
N PHE A 57 -8.77 -6.49 -1.30
CA PHE A 57 -7.88 -7.64 -1.26
C PHE A 57 -8.61 -8.91 -1.68
N VAL A 58 -7.90 -9.79 -2.39
CA VAL A 58 -8.36 -11.15 -2.69
C VAL A 58 -8.46 -11.97 -1.41
N SER A 59 -7.45 -11.89 -0.55
CA SER A 59 -7.44 -12.53 0.76
C SER A 59 -6.70 -11.68 1.80
N LEU A 60 -7.19 -11.72 3.03
CA LEU A 60 -6.53 -11.20 4.24
C LEU A 60 -6.10 -12.32 5.21
N ASP A 61 -6.25 -13.57 4.80
CA ASP A 61 -5.73 -14.73 5.53
C ASP A 61 -4.24 -14.94 5.18
N PRO A 62 -3.31 -14.84 6.16
CA PRO A 62 -1.87 -15.06 5.91
C PRO A 62 -1.50 -16.45 5.39
N SER A 63 -2.38 -17.44 5.52
CA SER A 63 -2.16 -18.79 4.97
C SER A 63 -2.53 -18.91 3.48
N SER A 64 -3.22 -17.92 2.92
CA SER A 64 -3.61 -17.90 1.52
C SER A 64 -2.42 -17.54 0.62
N PRO A 65 -2.26 -18.20 -0.56
CA PRO A 65 -1.28 -17.76 -1.55
C PRO A 65 -1.59 -16.38 -2.14
N ASP A 66 -2.82 -15.90 -1.96
CA ASP A 66 -3.29 -14.59 -2.42
C ASP A 66 -3.36 -13.55 -1.29
N PHE A 67 -2.72 -13.83 -0.15
CA PHE A 67 -2.65 -12.90 0.96
C PHE A 67 -2.13 -11.54 0.52
N LEU A 68 -2.91 -10.48 0.78
CA LEU A 68 -2.62 -9.09 0.42
C LEU A 68 -2.55 -8.78 -1.09
N ARG A 69 -2.89 -9.72 -1.97
CA ARG A 69 -3.06 -9.41 -3.40
C ARG A 69 -4.28 -8.53 -3.61
N LEU A 70 -4.17 -7.54 -4.48
CA LEU A 70 -5.28 -6.66 -4.82
C LEU A 70 -6.33 -7.39 -5.68
N LYS A 71 -7.59 -7.20 -5.32
CA LYS A 71 -8.73 -7.66 -6.11
C LYS A 71 -8.89 -6.80 -7.37
N ALA A 72 -9.33 -7.42 -8.47
CA ALA A 72 -9.68 -6.69 -9.69
C ALA A 72 -10.71 -5.58 -9.41
N GLY A 73 -10.44 -4.38 -9.92
CA GLY A 73 -11.27 -3.20 -9.69
C GLY A 73 -11.04 -2.48 -8.35
N SER A 74 -10.07 -2.92 -7.54
CA SER A 74 -9.61 -2.14 -6.37
C SER A 74 -9.08 -0.77 -6.82
N GLY A 75 -9.44 0.29 -6.10
CA GLY A 75 -8.92 1.64 -6.36
C GLY A 75 -7.45 1.82 -5.93
N LEU A 76 -6.79 0.76 -5.49
CA LEU A 76 -5.35 0.73 -5.21
C LEU A 76 -4.52 0.26 -6.42
N VAL A 77 -5.19 -0.10 -7.51
CA VAL A 77 -4.60 -0.54 -8.78
C VAL A 77 -4.35 0.66 -9.69
N ASN A 78 -3.19 0.74 -10.34
CA ASN A 78 -2.80 1.82 -11.27
C ASN A 78 -2.82 3.25 -10.69
N VAL A 79 -2.49 3.42 -9.41
CA VAL A 79 -2.51 4.75 -8.73
C VAL A 79 -1.20 5.14 -8.05
N GLY A 80 -0.17 4.31 -8.19
CA GLY A 80 1.17 4.56 -7.67
C GLY A 80 1.98 5.54 -8.52
N SER A 81 3.18 5.86 -8.04
CA SER A 81 4.19 6.63 -8.77
C SER A 81 5.24 5.70 -9.35
N ASP A 82 5.58 5.87 -10.62
CA ASP A 82 6.73 5.17 -11.21
C ASP A 82 8.02 5.57 -10.51
N ILE A 83 8.67 4.60 -9.88
CA ILE A 83 9.95 4.73 -9.19
C ILE A 83 11.04 3.84 -9.80
N GLY A 84 10.82 3.34 -11.03
CA GLY A 84 11.77 2.52 -11.80
C GLY A 84 11.62 1.01 -11.63
N PHE A 85 10.55 0.53 -10.97
CA PHE A 85 10.21 -0.90 -10.93
C PHE A 85 9.24 -1.26 -12.05
N PRO A 86 9.27 -2.50 -12.57
CA PRO A 86 8.27 -2.96 -13.53
C PRO A 86 6.87 -2.94 -12.91
N PHE A 87 5.89 -2.46 -13.68
CA PHE A 87 4.46 -2.47 -13.33
C PHE A 87 3.62 -2.80 -14.57
N ASN A 88 2.36 -3.19 -14.36
CA ASN A 88 1.40 -3.37 -15.44
C ASN A 88 0.48 -2.16 -15.57
N GLY A 89 -0.18 -2.02 -16.72
CA GLY A 89 -1.17 -0.97 -16.92
C GLY A 89 -0.54 0.42 -17.08
N THR A 90 -1.14 1.41 -16.43
CA THR A 90 -0.81 2.84 -16.63
C THR A 90 0.05 3.43 -15.51
N ALA A 91 0.13 2.78 -14.36
CA ALA A 91 0.99 3.17 -13.23
C ALA A 91 1.17 1.97 -12.28
N PRO A 92 2.16 1.98 -11.36
CA PRO A 92 2.27 0.94 -10.35
C PRO A 92 1.01 0.80 -9.50
N ASP A 93 0.73 -0.42 -9.07
CA ASP A 93 -0.19 -0.68 -7.98
C ASP A 93 0.43 -0.26 -6.65
N LEU A 94 -0.42 0.11 -5.69
CA LEU A 94 0.04 0.27 -4.32
C LEU A 94 0.26 -1.10 -3.69
N GLY A 95 1.26 -1.18 -2.81
CA GLY A 95 1.57 -2.41 -2.09
C GLY A 95 2.58 -3.29 -2.81
N VAL A 96 2.66 -4.55 -2.37
CA VAL A 96 3.78 -5.46 -2.67
C VAL A 96 3.56 -6.32 -3.92
N TYR A 97 2.32 -6.43 -4.38
CA TYR A 97 1.97 -7.22 -5.56
C TYR A 97 1.34 -6.33 -6.62
N GLU A 98 1.86 -6.44 -7.84
CA GLU A 98 1.16 -5.99 -9.04
C GLU A 98 0.02 -6.94 -9.37
N GLN A 99 -1.12 -6.37 -9.79
CA GLN A 99 -2.21 -7.07 -10.42
C GLN A 99 -1.85 -7.38 -11.88
N TYR A 100 -2.20 -8.59 -12.32
CA TYR A 100 -2.03 -9.09 -13.68
C TYR A 100 -3.39 -9.48 -14.26
#